data_AF-A0A349GYL7-F1
#
_entry.id   AF-A0A349GYL7-F1
#
_cell.length_a   1.000
_cell.length_b   1.000
_cell.length_c   1.000
_cell.angle_alpha   90.00
_cell.angle_beta   90.00
_cell.angle_gamma   90.00
#
_symmetry.space_group_name_H-M   'P 1'
#
loop_
_entity.id
_entity.type
_entity.pdbx_description
1 polymer ?
#
loop_
_entity_poly.entity_id
_entity_poly.type
_entity_poly.pdbx_seq_one_letter_code
_entity_poly.pdbx_strand_id
1 'polypeptide(L)'
;MVAKKKEQTVLAKATEHSLQDRIFTIRGEKVILDSDLAEIYGVETKRLNEQVRRNTARFPLDFAFRLTKDEAGSIQTSRSQNATMKQGTNIKYLPRVFTEHGALMAANVLNSTRAVEMSVFVVRAFTKMRTALSDTRELARKLATLEREVKSRLDSHDAAIVDVMQRILDLIDPPEHPAPPLPPPQRKIGFSVKESPAKYGTRCRKEKEKINRAGANA
;
A
#
# COMPACT_ATOMS: atom_id res chain seq x y z
N MET A 1 -19.37 46.37 17.61
CA MET A 1 -19.83 45.13 16.91
C MET A 1 -18.70 44.29 16.32
N VAL A 2 -17.48 44.81 16.09
CA VAL A 2 -16.38 44.05 15.46
C VAL A 2 -15.70 43.04 16.40
N ALA A 3 -15.61 43.32 17.70
CA ALA A 3 -14.96 42.44 18.69
C ALA A 3 -15.71 41.10 18.89
N LYS A 4 -17.05 41.13 19.05
CA LYS A 4 -17.88 39.91 19.17
C LYS A 4 -17.78 38.98 17.95
N LYS A 5 -17.59 39.55 16.75
CA LYS A 5 -17.45 38.76 15.51
C LYS A 5 -16.10 38.07 15.42
N LYS A 6 -15.02 38.71 15.91
CA LYS A 6 -13.68 38.10 15.98
C LYS A 6 -13.62 36.95 17.00
N GLU A 7 -14.21 37.13 18.18
CA GLU A 7 -14.29 36.06 19.20
C GLU A 7 -15.11 34.86 18.72
N GLN A 8 -16.28 35.09 18.10
CA GLN A 8 -17.06 34.02 17.47
C GLN A 8 -16.29 33.29 16.36
N THR A 9 -15.44 33.99 15.60
CA THR A 9 -14.63 33.38 14.53
C THR A 9 -13.49 32.53 15.10
N VAL A 10 -12.86 32.96 16.19
CA VAL A 10 -11.78 32.21 16.86
C VAL A 10 -12.34 30.97 17.56
N LEU A 11 -13.49 31.08 18.25
CA LEU A 11 -14.21 29.95 18.85
C LEU A 11 -14.69 28.95 17.79
N ALA A 12 -15.18 29.44 16.64
CA ALA A 12 -15.55 28.59 15.51
C ALA A 12 -14.34 27.84 14.91
N LYS A 13 -13.16 28.48 14.84
CA LYS A 13 -11.95 27.84 14.30
C LYS A 13 -11.36 26.81 15.27
N ALA A 14 -11.37 27.08 16.57
CA ALA A 14 -10.94 26.12 17.58
C ALA A 14 -11.87 24.90 17.68
N THR A 15 -13.19 25.10 17.53
CA THR A 15 -14.16 24.01 17.47
C THR A 15 -14.00 23.18 16.19
N GLU A 16 -13.68 23.78 15.03
CA GLU A 16 -13.38 23.02 13.80
C GLU A 16 -12.22 22.03 13.96
N HIS A 17 -11.12 22.42 14.60
CA HIS A 17 -10.00 21.50 14.84
C HIS A 17 -10.39 20.35 15.77
N SER A 18 -11.12 20.63 16.86
CA SER A 18 -11.61 19.59 17.76
C SER A 18 -12.65 18.65 17.13
N LEU A 19 -13.39 19.14 16.12
CA LEU A 19 -14.35 18.33 15.37
C LEU A 19 -13.66 17.31 14.45
N GLN A 20 -12.53 17.67 13.86
CA GLN A 20 -11.77 16.76 12.99
C GLN A 20 -11.28 15.53 13.75
N ASP A 21 -10.80 15.72 14.99
CA ASP A 21 -10.30 14.64 15.85
C ASP A 21 -11.39 13.64 16.27
N ARG A 22 -12.66 14.03 16.16
CA ARG A 22 -13.83 13.20 16.50
C ARG A 22 -14.40 12.44 15.31
N ILE A 23 -13.83 12.60 14.12
CA ILE A 23 -14.32 11.99 12.89
C ILE A 23 -13.39 10.84 12.48
N PHE A 24 -13.97 9.66 12.42
CA PHE A 24 -13.28 8.41 12.13
C PHE A 24 -13.55 7.95 10.70
N THR A 25 -12.66 7.11 10.17
CA THR A 25 -12.87 6.46 8.86
C THR A 25 -13.21 5.01 9.10
N ILE A 26 -14.45 4.62 8.82
CA ILE A 26 -14.98 3.27 9.06
C ILE A 26 -15.65 2.80 7.78
N ARG A 27 -15.28 1.61 7.29
CA ARG A 27 -15.77 1.05 6.02
C ARG A 27 -15.58 1.98 4.81
N GLY A 28 -14.55 2.83 4.83
CA GLY A 28 -14.29 3.81 3.78
C GLY A 28 -15.13 5.08 3.86
N GLU A 29 -16.02 5.20 4.86
CA GLU A 29 -16.84 6.38 5.09
C GLU A 29 -16.34 7.17 6.29
N LYS A 30 -16.47 8.50 6.21
CA LYS A 30 -16.22 9.38 7.35
C LYS A 30 -17.45 9.37 8.24
N VAL A 31 -17.24 9.04 9.51
CA VAL A 31 -18.32 8.91 10.48
C VAL A 31 -17.97 9.55 11.82
N ILE A 32 -19.00 10.02 12.54
CA ILE A 32 -18.91 10.54 13.90
C ILE A 32 -19.69 9.62 14.85
N LEU A 33 -19.17 9.39 16.06
CA LEU A 33 -19.86 8.63 17.09
C LEU A 33 -21.06 9.39 17.64
N ASP A 34 -22.10 8.66 18.05
CA ASP A 34 -23.28 9.19 18.71
C ASP A 34 -22.95 10.03 19.94
N SER A 35 -21.98 9.60 20.75
CA SER A 35 -21.51 10.33 21.93
C SER A 35 -20.92 11.70 21.59
N ASP A 36 -20.08 11.75 20.56
CA ASP A 36 -19.39 12.96 20.15
C ASP A 36 -20.38 13.92 19.49
N LEU A 37 -21.26 13.40 18.62
CA LEU A 37 -22.32 14.18 17.98
C LEU A 37 -23.28 14.78 19.00
N ALA A 38 -23.67 14.00 20.01
CA ALA A 38 -24.54 14.46 21.09
C ALA A 38 -23.90 15.60 21.91
N GLU A 39 -22.61 15.48 22.24
CA GLU A 39 -21.86 16.52 22.96
C GLU A 39 -21.80 17.83 22.16
N ILE A 40 -21.52 17.74 20.86
CA ILE A 40 -21.48 18.87 19.93
C ILE A 40 -22.83 19.59 19.92
N TYR A 41 -23.93 18.83 19.77
CA TYR A 41 -25.28 19.36 19.75
C TYR A 41 -25.81 19.78 21.13
N GLY A 42 -25.09 19.45 22.21
CA GLY A 42 -25.47 19.79 23.58
C GLY A 42 -26.66 18.99 24.08
N VAL A 43 -26.78 17.73 23.66
CA VAL A 43 -27.85 16.81 24.07
C VAL A 43 -27.25 15.55 24.67
N GLU A 44 -28.05 14.80 25.44
CA GLU A 44 -27.62 13.48 25.91
C GLU A 44 -27.60 12.47 24.76
N THR A 45 -26.58 11.61 24.72
CA THR A 45 -26.45 10.52 23.73
C THR A 45 -27.69 9.62 23.69
N LYS A 46 -28.28 9.35 24.87
CA LYS A 46 -29.53 8.59 25.00
C LYS A 46 -30.69 9.28 24.28
N ARG A 47 -30.79 10.61 24.41
CA ARG A 47 -31.86 11.40 23.78
C ARG A 47 -31.70 11.45 22.27
N LEU A 48 -30.47 11.62 21.78
CA LEU A 48 -30.15 11.55 20.35
C LEU A 48 -30.56 10.19 19.77
N ASN A 49 -30.12 9.09 20.40
CA ASN A 49 -30.42 7.74 19.93
C ASN A 49 -31.92 7.41 19.99
N GLU A 50 -32.63 7.91 21.00
CA GLU A 50 -34.08 7.79 21.07
C GLU A 50 -34.77 8.51 19.90
N GLN A 51 -34.34 9.73 19.59
CA GLN A 51 -34.90 10.51 18.48
C GLN A 51 -34.68 9.85 17.12
N VAL A 52 -33.49 9.29 16.91
CA VAL A 52 -33.17 8.52 15.70
C VAL A 52 -34.05 7.28 15.61
N ARG A 53 -34.26 6.56 16.71
CA ARG A 53 -35.14 5.38 16.75
C ARG A 53 -36.60 5.74 16.44
N ARG A 54 -37.11 6.85 16.98
CA ARG A 54 -38.46 7.34 16.71
C ARG A 54 -38.65 7.74 15.24
N ASN A 55 -37.58 8.20 14.59
CA ASN A 55 -37.59 8.68 13.21
C ASN A 55 -36.82 7.76 12.26
N THR A 56 -36.87 6.44 12.46
CA THR A 56 -36.05 5.48 11.71
C THR A 56 -36.24 5.59 10.19
N ALA A 57 -37.42 5.97 9.70
CA ALA A 57 -37.68 6.20 8.26
C ALA A 57 -36.80 7.31 7.64
N ARG A 58 -36.26 8.23 8.46
CA ARG A 58 -35.36 9.31 8.05
C ARG A 58 -33.88 8.94 8.13
N PHE A 59 -33.55 7.77 8.69
CA PHE A 59 -32.19 7.29 8.88
C PHE A 59 -32.01 5.94 8.16
N PRO A 60 -31.80 5.96 6.83
CA PRO A 60 -31.34 4.78 6.12
C PRO A 60 -29.95 4.34 6.64
N LEU A 61 -29.54 3.12 6.29
CA LEU A 61 -28.27 2.53 6.74
C LEU A 61 -27.06 3.40 6.39
N ASP A 62 -27.10 4.09 5.26
CA ASP A 62 -26.04 4.99 4.77
C ASP A 62 -25.92 6.29 5.58
N PHE A 63 -26.92 6.60 6.42
CA PHE A 63 -26.94 7.82 7.23
C PHE A 63 -26.50 7.51 8.66
N ALA A 64 -26.97 6.41 9.21
CA ALA A 64 -26.60 5.97 10.53
C ALA A 64 -26.65 4.45 10.66
N PHE A 65 -25.58 3.88 11.21
CA PHE A 65 -25.49 2.44 11.47
C PHE A 65 -24.82 2.17 12.81
N ARG A 66 -24.95 0.94 13.31
CA ARG A 66 -24.24 0.51 14.52
C ARG A 66 -22.93 -0.14 14.12
N LEU A 67 -21.87 0.15 14.88
CA LEU A 67 -20.59 -0.51 14.71
C LEU A 67 -20.68 -1.99 15.06
N THR A 68 -19.73 -2.79 14.59
CA THR A 68 -19.45 -4.13 15.11
C THR A 68 -18.58 -4.06 16.36
N LYS A 69 -18.45 -5.19 17.07
CA LYS A 69 -17.62 -5.25 18.30
C LYS A 69 -16.16 -4.94 17.98
N ASP A 70 -15.68 -5.45 16.84
CA ASP A 70 -14.30 -5.26 16.39
C ASP A 70 -14.06 -3.79 16.03
N GLU A 71 -14.96 -3.17 15.26
CA GLU A 71 -14.91 -1.75 14.90
C GLU A 71 -14.93 -0.85 16.14
N ALA A 72 -15.81 -1.14 17.10
CA ALA A 72 -15.88 -0.39 18.35
C ALA A 72 -14.60 -0.53 19.20
N GLY A 73 -14.01 -1.73 19.23
CA GLY A 73 -12.73 -1.99 19.90
C GLY A 73 -11.58 -1.18 19.29
N SER A 74 -11.49 -1.11 17.96
CA SER A 74 -10.45 -0.34 17.27
C SER A 74 -10.49 1.15 17.61
N ILE A 75 -11.69 1.75 17.70
CA ILE A 75 -11.85 3.16 18.03
C ILE A 75 -11.46 3.44 19.48
N GLN A 76 -11.84 2.56 20.41
CA GLN A 76 -11.48 2.72 21.82
C GLN A 76 -9.97 2.68 22.02
N THR A 77 -9.28 1.74 21.38
CA THR A 77 -7.81 1.69 21.38
C THR A 77 -7.20 2.95 20.78
N SER A 78 -7.78 3.50 19.71
CA SER A 78 -7.33 4.76 19.12
C SER A 78 -7.52 5.98 20.03
N ARG A 79 -8.54 5.98 20.91
CA ARG A 79 -8.81 7.08 21.85
C ARG A 79 -7.94 7.00 23.11
N SER A 80 -7.60 5.80 23.58
CA SER A 80 -6.74 5.60 24.74
C SER A 80 -5.30 5.32 24.31
N GLN A 81 -4.45 6.35 24.29
CA GLN A 81 -3.00 6.17 24.06
C GLN A 81 -2.33 5.32 25.16
N ASN A 82 -2.96 5.16 26.32
CA ASN A 82 -2.51 4.30 27.41
C ASN A 82 -3.20 2.93 27.32
N ALA A 83 -2.45 1.95 26.80
CA ALA A 83 -2.88 0.58 26.63
C ALA A 83 -3.11 -0.13 27.98
N THR A 84 -4.31 -0.02 28.52
CA THR A 84 -4.88 -1.04 29.40
C THR A 84 -6.38 -1.07 29.13
N MET A 85 -6.78 -1.88 28.15
CA MET A 85 -8.17 -2.31 28.06
C MET A 85 -8.54 -2.92 29.41
N LYS A 86 -9.40 -2.25 30.19
CA LYS A 86 -9.93 -2.82 31.42
C LYS A 86 -10.68 -4.10 31.02
N GLN A 87 -10.09 -5.23 31.35
CA GLN A 87 -10.66 -6.56 31.15
C GLN A 87 -11.99 -6.60 31.91
N GLY A 88 -13.11 -6.39 31.19
CA GLY A 88 -14.44 -6.28 31.80
C GLY A 88 -15.30 -5.09 31.36
N THR A 89 -14.82 -4.14 30.54
CA THR A 89 -15.69 -3.15 29.88
C THR A 89 -16.48 -3.83 28.75
N ASN A 90 -17.44 -4.67 29.14
CA ASN A 90 -18.42 -5.24 28.24
C ASN A 90 -19.20 -4.05 27.66
N ILE A 91 -18.93 -3.70 26.39
CA ILE A 91 -19.72 -2.72 25.65
C ILE A 91 -21.13 -3.31 25.54
N LYS A 92 -21.96 -3.03 26.55
CA LYS A 92 -23.32 -3.56 26.66
C LYS A 92 -24.18 -3.13 25.46
N TYR A 93 -23.84 -1.99 24.86
CA TYR A 93 -24.48 -1.45 23.66
C TYR A 93 -23.44 -0.92 22.69
N LEU A 94 -23.43 -1.45 21.47
CA LEU A 94 -22.53 -0.97 20.44
C LEU A 94 -22.92 0.45 20.04
N PRO A 95 -21.95 1.38 19.97
CA PRO A 95 -22.22 2.76 19.64
C PRO A 95 -22.80 2.88 18.23
N ARG A 96 -23.69 3.85 18.06
CA ARG A 96 -24.19 4.24 16.74
C ARG A 96 -23.26 5.30 16.16
N VAL A 97 -23.04 5.23 14.86
CA VAL A 97 -22.28 6.21 14.10
C VAL A 97 -23.16 6.90 13.09
N PHE A 98 -22.79 8.12 12.74
CA PHE A 98 -23.49 8.98 11.79
C PHE A 98 -22.52 9.44 10.71
N THR A 99 -22.96 9.39 9.46
CA THR A 99 -22.28 10.04 8.34
C THR A 99 -22.59 11.54 8.32
N GLU A 100 -22.00 12.28 7.38
CA GLU A 100 -22.30 13.71 7.16
C GLU A 100 -23.81 13.98 7.04
N HIS A 101 -24.50 13.18 6.21
CA HIS A 101 -25.94 13.30 6.02
C HIS A 101 -26.72 12.89 7.27
N GLY A 102 -26.26 11.85 7.98
CA GLY A 102 -26.84 11.43 9.25
C GLY A 102 -26.76 12.49 10.35
N ALA A 103 -25.63 13.20 10.43
CA ALA A 103 -25.45 14.30 11.38
C ALA A 103 -26.42 15.46 11.09
N LEU A 104 -26.54 15.85 9.81
CA LEU A 104 -27.51 16.87 9.40
C LEU A 104 -28.96 16.44 9.73
N MET A 105 -29.32 15.19 9.45
CA MET A 105 -30.64 14.66 9.78
C MET A 105 -30.89 14.59 11.28
N ALA A 106 -29.88 14.29 12.09
CA ALA A 106 -29.97 14.32 13.54
C ALA A 106 -30.28 15.73 14.05
N ALA A 107 -29.66 16.78 13.51
CA ALA A 107 -29.98 18.16 13.87
C ALA A 107 -31.44 18.53 13.54
N ASN A 108 -31.94 18.11 12.37
CA ASN A 108 -33.33 18.32 11.95
C ASN A 108 -34.35 17.60 12.85
N VAL A 109 -34.00 16.45 13.43
CA VAL A 109 -34.90 15.74 14.34
C VAL A 109 -34.83 16.30 15.75
N LEU A 110 -33.67 16.80 16.18
CA LEU A 110 -33.52 17.44 17.50
C LEU A 110 -34.20 18.81 17.57
N ASN A 111 -34.29 19.55 16.46
CA ASN A 111 -34.96 20.87 16.36
C ASN A 111 -34.48 21.90 17.41
N SER A 112 -33.22 21.80 17.85
CA SER A 112 -32.59 22.76 18.76
C SER A 112 -31.79 23.79 17.96
N THR A 113 -31.88 25.07 18.32
CA THR A 113 -31.08 26.15 17.69
C THR A 113 -29.59 25.82 17.69
N ARG A 114 -29.08 25.29 18.81
CA ARG A 114 -27.69 24.83 18.92
C ARG A 114 -27.38 23.68 17.96
N ALA A 115 -28.27 22.70 17.83
CA ALA A 115 -28.07 21.57 16.93
C ALA A 115 -28.04 22.01 15.46
N VAL A 116 -28.92 22.94 15.08
CA VAL A 116 -28.96 23.51 13.72
C VAL A 116 -27.69 24.29 13.41
N GLU A 117 -27.25 25.18 14.30
CA GLU A 117 -26.00 25.93 14.13
C GLU A 117 -24.79 25.00 14.03
N MET A 118 -24.67 24.05 14.96
CA MET A 118 -23.56 23.11 15.00
C MET A 118 -23.56 22.13 13.83
N SER A 119 -24.72 21.79 13.26
CA SER A 119 -24.81 20.90 12.09
C SER A 119 -24.06 21.46 10.89
N VAL A 120 -24.10 22.78 10.68
CA VAL A 120 -23.37 23.44 9.59
C VAL A 120 -21.86 23.28 9.77
N PHE A 121 -21.37 23.42 11.01
CA PHE A 121 -19.95 23.22 11.32
C PHE A 121 -19.52 21.76 11.14
N VAL A 122 -20.36 20.81 11.58
CA VAL A 122 -20.11 19.38 11.41
C VAL A 122 -20.01 19.04 9.92
N VAL A 123 -20.99 19.43 9.11
CA VAL A 123 -21.00 19.21 7.66
C VAL A 123 -19.75 19.81 7.01
N ARG A 124 -19.40 21.06 7.33
CA ARG A 124 -18.17 21.70 6.81
C ARG A 124 -16.91 20.93 7.16
N ALA A 125 -16.80 20.37 8.36
CA ALA A 125 -15.66 19.55 8.75
C ALA A 125 -15.60 18.26 7.91
N PHE A 126 -16.74 17.56 7.74
CA PHE A 126 -16.83 16.37 6.89
C PHE A 126 -16.45 16.66 5.43
N THR A 127 -16.98 17.73 4.84
CA THR A 127 -16.66 18.12 3.45
C THR A 127 -15.17 18.43 3.29
N LYS A 128 -14.57 19.22 4.20
CA LYS A 128 -13.13 19.56 4.17
C LYS A 128 -12.22 18.32 4.20
N MET A 129 -12.58 17.31 5.00
CA MET A 129 -11.79 16.08 5.04
C MET A 129 -11.98 15.22 3.79
N ARG A 130 -13.16 15.25 3.18
CA ARG A 130 -13.42 14.54 1.92
C ARG A 130 -12.67 15.17 0.75
N THR A 131 -12.58 16.50 0.69
CA THR A 131 -11.79 17.21 -0.34
C THR A 131 -10.31 16.87 -0.19
N ALA A 132 -9.76 16.91 1.03
CA ALA A 132 -8.36 16.56 1.27
C ALA A 132 -7.98 15.13 0.81
N LEU A 133 -8.87 14.15 0.98
CA LEU A 133 -8.66 12.79 0.46
C LEU A 133 -8.74 12.73 -1.07
N SER A 134 -9.61 13.52 -1.68
CA SER A 134 -9.75 13.60 -3.14
C SER A 134 -8.49 14.21 -3.77
N ASP A 135 -7.95 15.28 -3.17
CA ASP A 135 -6.71 15.92 -3.58
C ASP A 135 -5.52 14.95 -3.50
N THR A 136 -5.49 14.10 -2.47
CA THR A 136 -4.46 13.06 -2.32
C THR A 136 -4.54 12.02 -3.43
N ARG A 137 -5.74 11.65 -3.87
CA ARG A 137 -5.93 10.72 -5.00
C ARG A 137 -5.46 11.30 -6.32
N GLU A 138 -5.70 12.59 -6.55
CA GLU A 138 -5.17 13.29 -7.73
C GLU A 138 -3.65 13.36 -7.70
N LEU A 139 -3.06 13.66 -6.54
CA LEU A 139 -1.62 13.65 -6.35
C LEU A 139 -1.01 12.27 -6.62
N ALA A 140 -1.63 11.21 -6.10
CA ALA A 140 -1.18 9.83 -6.34
C ALA A 140 -1.20 9.47 -7.85
N ARG A 141 -2.22 9.92 -8.59
CA ARG A 141 -2.28 9.76 -10.04
C ARG A 141 -1.15 10.48 -10.75
N LYS A 142 -0.87 11.73 -10.36
CA LYS A 142 0.24 12.54 -10.92
C LYS A 142 1.60 11.91 -10.63
N LEU A 143 1.79 11.33 -9.44
CA LEU A 143 3.01 10.58 -9.10
C LEU A 143 3.15 9.34 -9.98
N ALA A 144 2.09 8.56 -10.16
CA ALA A 144 2.13 7.37 -11.00
C ALA A 144 2.39 7.69 -12.49
N THR A 145 2.01 8.87 -12.98
CA THR A 145 2.37 9.33 -14.33
C THR A 145 3.83 9.73 -14.43
N LEU A 146 4.35 10.47 -13.44
CA LEU A 146 5.76 10.87 -13.40
C LEU A 146 6.69 9.66 -13.28
N GLU A 147 6.34 8.69 -12.43
CA GLU A 147 7.09 7.44 -12.29
C GLU A 147 7.21 6.70 -13.63
N ARG A 148 6.10 6.61 -14.38
CA ARG A 148 6.10 6.01 -15.72
C ARG A 148 6.97 6.79 -16.72
N GLU A 149 6.91 8.11 -16.69
CA GLU A 149 7.72 8.96 -17.57
C GLU A 149 9.22 8.81 -17.28
N VAL A 150 9.61 8.86 -16.00
CA VAL A 150 11.01 8.69 -15.58
C VAL A 150 11.52 7.30 -15.94
N LYS A 151 10.72 6.25 -15.69
CA LYS A 151 11.09 4.88 -16.07
C LYS A 151 11.31 4.75 -17.57
N SER A 152 10.41 5.29 -18.39
CA SER A 152 10.55 5.28 -19.85
C SER A 152 11.81 6.01 -20.34
N ARG A 153 12.19 7.12 -19.70
CA ARG A 153 13.43 7.82 -20.04
C ARG A 153 14.66 7.01 -19.66
N LEU A 154 14.67 6.39 -18.47
CA LEU A 154 15.76 5.53 -18.02
C LEU A 154 15.93 4.33 -18.95
N ASP A 155 14.85 3.65 -19.33
CA ASP A 155 14.91 2.52 -20.27
C ASP A 155 15.55 2.93 -21.61
N SER A 156 15.24 4.14 -22.10
CA SER A 156 15.86 4.68 -23.33
C SER A 156 17.34 5.03 -23.16
N HIS A 157 17.73 5.53 -21.99
CA HIS A 157 19.13 5.82 -21.66
C HIS A 157 19.94 4.54 -21.50
N ASP A 158 19.39 3.52 -20.82
CA ASP A 158 20.03 2.22 -20.65
C ASP A 158 20.27 1.56 -22.02
N ALA A 159 19.30 1.62 -22.93
CA ALA A 159 19.48 1.13 -24.30
C ALA A 159 20.61 1.88 -25.05
N ALA A 160 20.66 3.20 -24.95
CA ALA A 160 21.71 4.00 -25.56
C ALA A 160 23.10 3.72 -24.96
N ILE A 161 23.18 3.50 -23.65
CA ILE A 161 24.44 3.15 -22.96
C ILE A 161 24.94 1.79 -23.43
N VAL A 162 24.05 0.80 -23.56
CA VAL A 162 24.41 -0.53 -24.08
C VAL A 162 24.94 -0.44 -25.51
N ASP A 163 24.31 0.37 -26.37
CA ASP A 163 24.74 0.58 -27.76
C ASP A 163 26.14 1.23 -27.82
N VAL A 164 26.37 2.30 -27.05
CA VAL A 164 27.69 2.94 -26.95
C VAL A 164 28.74 1.95 -26.44
N MET A 165 28.41 1.16 -25.43
CA MET A 165 29.31 0.15 -24.88
C MET A 165 29.67 -0.94 -25.89
N GLN A 166 28.70 -1.45 -26.66
CA GLN A 166 28.97 -2.39 -27.75
C GLN A 166 29.93 -1.78 -28.76
N ARG A 167 29.72 -0.51 -29.13
CA ARG A 167 30.59 0.16 -30.09
C ARG A 167 32.02 0.36 -29.59
N ILE A 168 32.20 0.58 -28.28
CA ILE A 168 33.53 0.63 -27.66
C ILE A 168 34.18 -0.75 -27.65
N LEU A 169 33.44 -1.81 -27.33
CA LEU A 169 33.94 -3.18 -27.34
C LEU A 169 34.38 -3.62 -28.75
N ASP A 170 33.62 -3.28 -29.78
CA ASP A 170 33.96 -3.53 -31.19
C ASP A 170 35.30 -2.89 -31.62
N LEU A 171 35.70 -1.79 -30.97
CA LEU A 171 36.96 -1.09 -31.25
C LEU A 171 38.15 -1.66 -30.46
N ILE A 172 37.88 -2.21 -29.27
CA ILE A 172 38.91 -2.79 -28.39
C ILE A 172 39.28 -4.20 -28.84
N ASP A 173 38.31 -4.96 -29.34
CA ASP A 173 38.52 -6.34 -29.83
C ASP A 173 37.91 -6.46 -31.25
N PRO A 174 38.65 -6.02 -32.29
CA PRO A 174 38.16 -6.10 -33.66
C PRO A 174 37.87 -7.57 -34.00
N PRO A 175 36.76 -7.88 -34.72
CA PRO A 175 36.40 -9.25 -35.04
C PRO A 175 37.60 -9.92 -35.70
N GLU A 176 38.04 -11.06 -35.15
CA GLU A 176 39.14 -11.83 -35.69
C GLU A 176 38.95 -11.96 -37.21
N HIS A 177 39.86 -11.38 -37.99
CA HIS A 177 39.88 -11.61 -39.43
C HIS A 177 39.86 -13.13 -39.64
N PRO A 178 39.00 -13.67 -40.51
CA PRO A 178 38.94 -15.11 -40.73
C PRO A 178 40.36 -15.59 -41.02
N ALA A 179 40.86 -16.48 -40.16
CA ALA A 179 42.22 -17.00 -40.25
C ALA A 179 42.47 -17.45 -41.70
N PRO A 180 43.64 -17.11 -42.30
CA PRO A 180 43.97 -17.56 -43.64
C PRO A 180 43.75 -19.07 -43.74
N PRO A 181 43.11 -19.59 -44.81
CA PRO A 181 42.83 -21.01 -44.92
C PRO A 181 44.14 -21.80 -44.77
N LEU A 182 44.14 -22.75 -43.83
CA LEU A 182 45.31 -23.59 -43.55
C LEU A 182 45.83 -24.25 -44.84
N PRO A 183 47.15 -24.23 -45.10
CA PRO A 183 47.71 -24.87 -46.28
C PRO A 183 47.38 -26.37 -46.27
N PRO A 184 47.09 -26.98 -47.44
CA PRO A 184 46.72 -28.38 -47.52
C PRO A 184 47.86 -29.29 -47.01
N PRO A 185 47.54 -30.44 -46.38
CA PRO A 185 48.54 -31.32 -45.80
C PRO A 185 49.50 -31.81 -46.88
N GLN A 186 50.81 -31.66 -46.61
CA GLN A 186 51.85 -32.07 -47.55
C GLN A 186 51.81 -33.59 -47.77
N ARG A 187 51.82 -34.00 -49.04
CA ARG A 187 51.96 -35.41 -49.44
C ARG A 187 53.33 -35.91 -49.02
N LYS A 188 53.37 -36.95 -48.17
CA LYS A 188 54.61 -37.65 -47.85
C LYS A 188 55.15 -38.31 -49.13
N ILE A 189 56.25 -37.80 -49.66
CA ILE A 189 56.97 -38.40 -50.78
C ILE A 189 57.86 -39.50 -50.21
N GLY A 190 57.48 -40.75 -50.40
CA GLY A 190 58.26 -41.92 -49.99
C GLY A 190 57.50 -43.23 -50.19
N PHE A 191 58.18 -44.25 -50.72
CA PHE A 191 57.62 -45.58 -50.96
C PHE A 191 57.32 -46.29 -49.63
N SER A 192 56.06 -46.52 -49.31
CA SER A 192 55.66 -47.41 -48.22
C SER A 192 55.55 -48.84 -48.73
N VAL A 193 56.59 -49.64 -48.51
CA VAL A 193 56.51 -51.10 -48.68
C VAL A 193 55.64 -51.65 -47.55
N LYS A 194 54.50 -52.25 -47.91
CA LYS A 194 53.64 -52.97 -46.96
C LYS A 194 54.16 -54.39 -46.78
N GLU A 195 54.94 -54.64 -45.74
CA GLU A 195 55.19 -56.01 -45.30
C GLU A 195 54.12 -56.46 -44.28
N SER A 196 53.72 -57.73 -44.39
CA SER A 196 52.70 -58.32 -43.51
C SER A 196 53.38 -58.79 -42.21
N PRO A 197 52.92 -58.37 -41.02
CA PRO A 197 53.59 -58.69 -39.77
C PRO A 197 53.39 -60.16 -39.37
N ALA A 198 54.47 -60.84 -38.98
CA ALA A 198 54.46 -62.21 -38.46
C ALA A 198 53.82 -62.27 -37.06
N LYS A 199 52.99 -63.29 -36.83
CA LYS A 199 52.33 -63.55 -35.55
C LYS A 199 53.27 -64.30 -34.61
N TYR A 200 53.71 -63.64 -33.54
CA TYR A 200 54.22 -64.31 -32.35
C TYR A 200 53.33 -63.97 -31.15
N GLY A 201 52.80 -65.02 -30.52
CA GLY A 201 52.06 -64.92 -29.27
C GLY A 201 53.01 -65.08 -28.09
N THR A 202 52.80 -64.29 -27.04
CA THR A 202 53.42 -64.49 -25.73
C THR A 202 52.39 -64.39 -24.63
N ARG A 203 52.48 -65.37 -23.71
CA ARG A 203 51.59 -65.65 -22.58
C ARG A 203 51.67 -64.59 -21.48
N CYS A 204 50.53 -64.46 -20.79
CA CYS A 204 50.32 -63.82 -19.48
C CYS A 204 51.45 -63.94 -18.45
N ARG A 205 51.58 -62.90 -17.62
CA ARG A 205 51.84 -63.05 -16.17
C ARG A 205 51.16 -61.90 -15.38
N LYS A 206 50.36 -62.27 -14.39
CA LYS A 206 49.69 -61.37 -13.43
C LYS A 206 50.66 -61.00 -12.30
N GLU A 207 50.64 -59.74 -11.85
CA GLU A 207 51.02 -59.30 -10.49
C GLU A 207 50.37 -57.91 -10.26
N LYS A 208 49.30 -57.82 -9.45
CA LYS A 208 49.21 -57.12 -8.15
C LYS A 208 49.84 -55.71 -8.18
N GLU A 209 49.11 -54.63 -7.88
CA GLU A 209 48.87 -54.24 -6.48
C GLU A 209 47.75 -53.19 -6.33
N LYS A 210 47.06 -53.28 -5.19
CA LYS A 210 46.01 -52.37 -4.70
C LYS A 210 46.64 -51.07 -4.14
N ILE A 211 45.77 -50.15 -3.65
CA ILE A 211 46.04 -48.87 -2.93
C ILE A 211 45.84 -47.69 -3.90
N ASN A 212 44.83 -46.82 -3.87
CA ASN A 212 43.90 -46.39 -2.82
C ASN A 212 42.52 -46.04 -3.43
N ARG A 213 41.45 -46.58 -2.82
CA ARG A 213 40.09 -46.05 -2.88
C ARG A 213 39.84 -45.34 -1.56
N ALA A 214 39.64 -44.03 -1.59
CA ALA A 214 38.89 -43.19 -0.64
C ALA A 214 39.34 -41.73 -0.85
N GLY A 215 38.52 -40.71 -1.04
CA GLY A 215 37.07 -40.64 -1.05
C GLY A 215 36.60 -39.76 -2.21
N ALA A 216 35.67 -40.32 -2.98
CA ALA A 216 34.57 -39.57 -3.54
C ALA A 216 33.38 -39.81 -2.61
N ASN A 217 32.75 -38.75 -2.12
CA ASN A 217 31.30 -38.53 -2.18
C ASN A 217 30.82 -37.63 -1.04
N ALA A 218 29.87 -36.79 -1.48
CA ALA A 218 28.68 -36.33 -0.76
C ALA A 218 28.86 -35.28 0.34
#